data_AF-A0A7J6A3W3-F1
#
_entry.id   AF-A0A7J6A3W3-F1
#
_cell.length_a   1.000
_cell.length_b   1.000
_cell.length_c   1.000
_cell.angle_alpha   90.00
_cell.angle_beta   90.00
_cell.angle_gamma   90.00
#
_symmetry.space_group_name_H-M   'P 1'
#
loop_
_entity.id
_entity.type
_entity.pdbx_description
1 polymer ?
#
loop_
_entity_poly.entity_id
_entity_poly.type
_entity_poly.pdbx_seq_one_letter_code
_entity_poly.pdbx_strand_id
1 'polypeptide(L)'
;MLYTANLIAETRVCVCVCVCVGRRLMEKRGWKDGDGLGHSRSGISEALENEGQHPNCKRGFGYHGEKLSSFQPLKKPRPDFHISTVYDEPKDIDRGDTLPPRQPSSSMKHTH
;
A
#
# COMPACT_ATOMS: atom_id res chain seq x y z
N MET A 1 5.80 -50.87 18.87
CA MET A 1 7.17 -51.17 18.40
C MET A 1 7.06 -51.50 16.91
N LEU A 2 7.47 -50.75 15.89
CA LEU A 2 8.19 -49.49 15.66
C LEU A 2 7.70 -49.02 14.27
N TYR A 3 7.18 -47.80 14.12
CA TYR A 3 7.80 -46.71 13.34
C TYR A 3 8.71 -47.12 12.17
N THR A 4 8.23 -46.90 10.94
CA THR A 4 9.08 -46.47 9.81
C THR A 4 8.42 -45.26 9.15
N ALA A 5 8.85 -44.08 9.61
CA ALA A 5 8.56 -42.81 8.99
C ALA A 5 9.33 -42.70 7.67
N ASN A 6 8.62 -42.51 6.55
CA ASN A 6 9.23 -41.97 5.34
C ASN A 6 8.80 -40.51 5.19
N LEU A 7 9.79 -39.69 5.48
CA LEU A 7 9.87 -38.25 5.39
C LEU A 7 10.03 -37.87 3.90
N ILE A 8 8.98 -37.34 3.27
CA ILE A 8 9.13 -36.52 2.07
C ILE A 8 8.54 -35.16 2.41
N ALA A 9 9.47 -34.27 2.74
CA ALA A 9 9.24 -32.89 3.09
C ALA A 9 8.74 -32.07 1.88
N GLU A 10 7.89 -31.09 2.19
CA GLU A 10 7.85 -29.77 1.55
C GLU A 10 7.56 -29.69 0.04
N THR A 11 6.32 -30.02 -0.31
CA THR A 11 5.48 -29.10 -1.10
C THR A 11 4.06 -29.25 -0.60
N ARG A 12 3.63 -28.31 0.27
CA ARG A 12 2.21 -28.16 0.62
C ARG A 12 1.47 -27.63 -0.61
N VAL A 13 1.27 -28.50 -1.60
CA VAL A 13 0.03 -28.48 -2.36
C VAL A 13 -1.01 -28.75 -1.28
N CYS A 14 -1.72 -27.69 -0.89
CA CYS A 14 -2.95 -27.84 -0.14
C CYS A 14 -3.88 -28.64 -1.05
N VAL A 15 -3.80 -29.97 -0.97
CA VAL A 15 -4.88 -30.84 -1.38
C VAL A 15 -6.01 -30.42 -0.45
N CYS A 16 -6.80 -29.48 -0.93
CA CYS A 16 -7.91 -28.90 -0.21
C CYS A 16 -8.90 -30.05 -0.07
N VAL A 17 -8.75 -30.84 1.00
CA VAL A 17 -9.80 -31.71 1.51
C VAL A 17 -10.90 -30.75 1.96
N CYS A 18 -11.67 -30.32 0.96
CA CYS A 18 -12.60 -29.24 1.05
C CYS A 18 -13.85 -29.78 1.73
N VAL A 19 -13.87 -29.75 3.06
CA VAL A 19 -15.14 -29.74 3.82
C VAL A 19 -15.77 -28.36 3.59
N CYS A 20 -16.17 -28.08 2.35
CA CYS A 20 -16.46 -26.73 1.88
C CYS A 20 -17.96 -26.55 1.64
N VAL A 21 -18.61 -25.85 2.57
CA VAL A 21 -19.98 -25.32 2.40
C VAL A 21 -20.11 -24.53 1.10
N GLY A 22 -19.04 -23.83 0.69
CA GLY A 22 -18.96 -23.10 -0.57
C GLY A 22 -19.20 -23.99 -1.80
N ARG A 23 -18.52 -25.13 -1.90
CA ARG A 23 -18.69 -26.08 -3.02
C ARG A 23 -20.13 -26.54 -3.14
N ARG A 24 -20.72 -27.00 -2.02
CA ARG A 24 -22.11 -27.48 -1.97
C ARG A 24 -23.12 -26.40 -2.34
N LEU A 25 -22.85 -25.13 -2.01
CA LEU A 25 -23.70 -24.01 -2.38
C LEU A 25 -23.62 -23.72 -3.89
N MET A 26 -22.42 -23.79 -4.48
CA MET A 26 -22.24 -23.57 -5.92
C MET A 26 -22.93 -24.66 -6.74
N GLU A 27 -22.77 -25.93 -6.36
CA GLU A 27 -23.44 -27.06 -7.02
C GLU A 27 -24.98 -26.93 -7.00
N LYS A 28 -25.55 -26.46 -5.89
CA LYS A 28 -27.00 -26.17 -5.80
C LYS A 28 -27.48 -25.10 -6.77
N ARG A 29 -26.60 -24.21 -7.23
CA ARG A 29 -26.90 -23.15 -8.21
C ARG A 29 -26.55 -23.56 -9.64
N GLY A 30 -26.26 -24.85 -9.85
CA GLY A 30 -26.00 -25.42 -11.18
C GLY A 30 -24.56 -25.32 -11.65
N TRP A 31 -23.64 -24.88 -10.79
CA TRP A 31 -22.21 -24.89 -11.11
C TRP A 31 -21.62 -26.30 -10.95
N LYS A 32 -20.72 -26.72 -11.85
CA LYS A 32 -20.08 -28.03 -11.83
C LYS A 32 -18.56 -27.88 -11.74
N ASP A 33 -17.91 -28.90 -11.22
CA ASP A 33 -16.45 -28.91 -11.10
C ASP A 33 -15.80 -28.79 -12.48
N GLY A 34 -14.88 -27.85 -12.63
CA GLY A 34 -14.24 -27.53 -13.91
C GLY A 34 -14.99 -26.52 -14.80
N ASP A 35 -16.23 -26.14 -14.48
CA ASP A 35 -16.95 -25.10 -15.22
C ASP A 35 -16.53 -23.69 -14.75
N GLY A 36 -16.36 -22.77 -15.69
CA GLY A 36 -16.15 -21.36 -15.41
C GLY A 36 -17.46 -20.65 -15.03
N LEU A 37 -17.40 -19.65 -14.15
CA LEU A 37 -18.56 -18.83 -13.79
C LEU A 37 -18.85 -17.74 -14.84
N GLY A 38 -20.12 -17.46 -15.14
CA GLY A 38 -20.54 -16.36 -16.02
C GLY A 38 -21.65 -16.77 -17.00
N HIS A 39 -22.54 -15.85 -17.33
CA HIS A 39 -23.71 -16.13 -18.19
C HIS A 39 -23.42 -16.01 -19.69
N SER A 40 -22.70 -14.96 -20.11
CA SER A 40 -22.37 -14.70 -21.51
C SER A 40 -20.97 -15.18 -21.92
N ARG A 41 -20.04 -15.22 -20.96
CA ARG A 41 -18.68 -15.71 -21.16
C ARG A 41 -18.29 -16.50 -19.93
N SER A 42 -17.91 -17.76 -20.13
CA SER A 42 -17.35 -18.59 -19.07
C SER A 42 -16.03 -17.98 -18.58
N GLY A 43 -15.96 -17.68 -17.29
CA GLY A 43 -14.73 -17.26 -16.62
C GLY A 43 -13.68 -18.37 -16.57
N ILE A 44 -12.51 -18.05 -16.02
CA ILE A 44 -11.42 -19.01 -15.83
C ILE A 44 -11.85 -20.02 -14.77
N SER A 45 -11.80 -21.31 -15.07
CA SER A 45 -12.18 -22.40 -14.16
C SER A 45 -11.05 -22.78 -13.19
N GLU A 46 -9.81 -22.53 -13.60
CA GLU A 46 -8.63 -22.72 -12.77
C GLU A 46 -8.34 -21.48 -11.93
N ALA A 47 -7.97 -21.68 -10.67
CA ALA A 47 -7.55 -20.58 -9.83
C ALA A 47 -6.25 -19.98 -10.41
N LEU A 48 -6.21 -18.66 -10.52
CA LEU A 48 -4.97 -17.99 -10.91
C LEU A 48 -3.88 -18.29 -9.88
N GLU A 49 -2.69 -18.58 -10.38
CA GLU A 49 -1.51 -18.76 -9.53
C GLU A 49 -1.22 -17.45 -8.78
N ASN A 50 -0.63 -17.58 -7.59
CA ASN A 50 -0.31 -16.44 -6.74
C ASN A 50 0.91 -15.69 -7.28
N GLU A 51 0.69 -14.91 -8.34
CA GLU A 51 1.64 -13.94 -8.89
C GLU A 51 1.69 -12.64 -8.05
N GLY A 52 1.06 -12.65 -6.87
CA GLY A 52 0.98 -11.51 -5.98
C GLY A 52 2.31 -11.21 -5.30
N GLN A 53 2.55 -9.92 -5.03
CA GLN A 53 3.69 -9.52 -4.22
C GLN A 53 3.47 -9.92 -2.75
N HIS A 54 4.39 -10.72 -2.21
CA HIS A 54 4.36 -11.10 -0.80
C HIS A 54 4.38 -9.86 0.11
N PRO A 55 3.65 -9.81 1.25
CA PRO A 55 3.60 -8.64 2.13
C PRO A 55 4.97 -8.14 2.60
N ASN A 56 5.92 -9.05 2.76
CA ASN A 56 7.30 -8.71 3.17
C ASN A 56 8.20 -8.30 2.01
N CYS A 57 7.75 -8.48 0.77
CA CYS A 57 8.45 -7.98 -0.40
C CYS A 57 8.12 -6.49 -0.52
N LYS A 58 9.09 -5.60 -0.29
CA LYS A 58 8.94 -4.14 -0.47
C LYS A 58 9.37 -3.68 -1.87
N ARG A 59 9.34 -4.59 -2.83
CA ARG A 59 9.70 -4.32 -4.22
C ARG A 59 8.74 -3.29 -4.80
N GLY A 60 9.25 -2.24 -5.44
CA GLY A 60 8.38 -1.31 -6.16
C GLY A 60 7.73 -2.01 -7.36
N PHE A 61 6.54 -1.57 -7.76
CA PHE A 61 5.96 -1.97 -9.04
C PHE A 61 6.96 -1.69 -10.18
N GLY A 62 7.19 -2.69 -11.04
CA GLY A 62 8.14 -2.58 -12.16
C GLY A 62 9.63 -2.75 -11.82
N TYR A 63 9.99 -3.05 -10.55
CA TYR A 63 11.39 -3.35 -10.21
C TYR A 63 11.71 -4.82 -10.49
N HIS A 64 12.57 -5.08 -11.48
CA HIS A 64 12.94 -6.44 -11.89
C HIS A 64 14.26 -6.95 -11.30
N GLY A 65 14.85 -6.25 -10.31
CA GLY A 65 16.08 -6.69 -9.65
C GLY A 65 17.35 -5.99 -10.10
N GLU A 66 17.29 -5.14 -11.13
CA GLU A 66 18.42 -4.24 -11.43
C GLU A 66 18.50 -3.19 -10.33
N LYS A 67 19.61 -3.17 -9.59
CA LYS A 67 19.87 -2.15 -8.56
C LYS A 67 19.83 -0.78 -9.22
N LEU A 68 18.76 -0.02 -8.97
CA LEU A 68 18.70 1.38 -9.35
C LEU A 68 19.95 2.04 -8.77
N SER A 69 20.83 2.55 -9.65
CA SER A 69 21.97 3.35 -9.22
C SER A 69 21.41 4.64 -8.61
N SER A 70 21.11 4.58 -7.31
CA SER A 70 20.62 5.72 -6.54
C SER A 70 21.70 6.80 -6.39
N PHE A 71 22.95 6.44 -6.65
CA PHE A 71 24.09 7.33 -6.63
C PHE A 71 24.46 7.72 -8.07
N GLN A 72 23.59 8.50 -8.72
CA GLN A 72 24.11 9.39 -9.75
C GLN A 72 25.22 10.23 -9.08
N PRO A 73 26.38 10.42 -9.74
CA PRO A 73 27.41 11.31 -9.21
C PRO A 73 26.75 12.63 -8.86
N LEU A 74 27.08 13.12 -7.64
CA LEU A 74 26.51 14.32 -7.04
C LEU A 74 26.30 15.36 -8.14
N LYS A 75 25.03 15.67 -8.45
CA LYS A 75 24.70 16.68 -9.46
C LYS A 75 25.57 17.89 -9.14
N LYS A 76 26.37 18.35 -10.12
CA LYS A 76 27.22 19.54 -9.95
C LYS A 76 26.38 20.60 -9.23
N PRO A 77 26.92 21.26 -8.18
CA PRO A 77 26.16 22.28 -7.45
C PRO A 77 25.60 23.23 -8.49
N ARG A 78 24.27 23.20 -8.64
CA ARG A 78 23.59 24.13 -9.52
C ARG A 78 23.84 25.51 -8.91
N PRO A 79 24.06 26.56 -9.72
CA PRO A 79 24.04 27.90 -9.16
C PRO A 79 22.68 28.08 -8.46
N ASP A 80 22.70 28.86 -7.38
CA ASP A 80 21.61 29.00 -6.42
C ASP A 80 20.42 29.73 -7.07
N PHE A 81 19.70 29.02 -7.94
CA PHE A 81 18.48 29.52 -8.57
C PHE A 81 17.37 29.44 -7.53
N HIS A 82 17.23 30.52 -6.77
CA HIS A 82 16.05 30.75 -5.96
C HIS A 82 14.87 30.92 -6.92
N ILE A 83 13.83 30.12 -6.74
CA ILE A 83 12.56 30.34 -7.42
C ILE A 83 12.01 31.63 -6.82
N SER A 84 12.24 32.75 -7.52
CA SER A 84 11.77 34.03 -7.03
C SER A 84 10.25 34.11 -7.20
N THR A 85 9.57 34.46 -6.12
CA THR A 85 8.15 34.83 -6.20
C THR A 85 8.00 36.34 -6.16
N VAL A 86 6.87 36.85 -6.64
CA VAL A 86 6.54 38.30 -6.59
C VAL A 86 6.44 38.82 -5.14
N TYR A 87 6.50 37.93 -4.15
CA TYR A 87 6.43 38.23 -2.72
C TYR A 87 7.79 38.17 -2.01
N ASP A 88 8.88 37.84 -2.70
CA ASP A 88 10.21 37.77 -2.08
C ASP A 88 10.78 39.16 -1.77
N GLU A 89 10.31 40.19 -2.48
CA GLU A 89 10.56 41.60 -2.20
C GLU A 89 9.35 42.21 -1.50
N PRO A 90 9.40 42.46 -0.17
CA PRO A 90 8.27 43.01 0.57
C PRO A 90 7.94 44.40 0.06
N LYS A 91 6.73 44.56 -0.49
CA LYS A 91 6.21 45.87 -0.85
C LYS A 91 5.65 46.54 0.40
N ASP A 92 5.51 47.86 0.36
CA ASP A 92 4.94 48.61 1.48
C ASP A 92 3.51 48.16 1.83
N ILE A 93 2.78 47.59 0.87
CA ILE A 93 1.45 46.98 1.09
C ILE A 93 1.47 45.65 1.85
N ASP A 94 2.62 44.94 1.86
CA ASP A 94 2.77 43.65 2.53
C ASP A 94 3.10 43.85 4.03
N ARG A 95 3.48 45.07 4.41
CA ARG A 95 3.62 45.47 5.81
C ARG A 95 2.21 45.60 6.39
N GLY A 96 1.73 44.51 6.99
CA GLY A 96 0.44 44.49 7.67
C GLY A 96 0.30 45.62 8.69
N ASP A 97 -0.94 46.05 8.94
CA ASP A 97 -1.23 47.11 9.88
C ASP A 97 -0.73 46.77 11.28
N THR A 98 -0.21 47.78 11.99
CA THR A 98 0.16 47.65 13.41
C THR A 98 -1.11 47.41 14.22
N LEU A 99 -1.41 46.15 14.52
CA LEU A 99 -2.53 45.79 15.37
C LEU A 99 -2.28 46.28 16.80
N PRO A 100 -3.29 46.84 17.48
CA PRO A 100 -3.13 47.22 18.87
C PRO A 100 -2.80 45.99 19.73
N PRO A 101 -1.92 46.12 20.73
CA PRO A 101 -1.57 45.02 21.61
C PRO A 101 -2.81 44.45 22.30
N ARG A 102 -2.84 43.13 22.45
CA ARG A 102 -3.94 42.42 23.13
C ARG A 102 -4.14 43.00 24.52
N GLN A 103 -5.40 43.30 24.88
CA GLN A 103 -5.78 43.69 26.24
C GLN A 103 -5.29 42.63 27.25
N PRO A 104 -4.62 43.02 28.35
CA PRO A 104 -4.17 42.07 29.36
C PRO A 104 -5.36 41.32 29.97
N SER A 105 -5.18 40.03 30.26
CA SER A 105 -6.25 39.19 30.83
C SER A 105 -6.65 39.68 32.22
N SER A 106 -7.87 40.17 32.38
CA SER A 106 -8.45 40.55 33.67
C SER A 106 -9.01 39.32 34.39
N SER A 107 -8.16 38.38 34.83
CA SER A 107 -8.62 37.32 35.73
C SER A 107 -8.51 37.79 37.18
N MET A 108 -9.63 38.08 37.82
CA MET A 108 -9.69 38.21 39.28
C MET A 108 -9.53 36.82 39.91
N LYS A 109 -8.44 36.59 40.65
CA LYS A 109 -8.32 35.38 41.47
C LYS A 109 -9.19 35.57 42.71
N HIS A 110 -10.25 34.78 42.83
CA HIS A 110 -11.04 34.73 44.05
C HIS A 110 -10.30 33.85 45.06
N THR A 111 -9.76 34.47 46.12
CA THR A 111 -9.29 33.75 47.31
C THR A 111 -10.39 33.73 48.35
N HIS A 112 -10.58 32.54 48.91
CA HIS A 112 -11.66 32.12 49.81
C HIS A 112 -11.58 32.78 51.19
#